data_AF-Q49625-F1
#
_entry.id   AF-Q49625-F1
#
_cell.length_a   1.000
_cell.length_b   1.000
_cell.length_c   1.000
_cell.angle_alpha   90.00
_cell.angle_beta   90.00
_cell.angle_gamma   90.00
#
_symmetry.space_group_name_H-M   'P 1'
#
loop_
_entity.id
_entity.type
_entity.pdbx_description
1 polymer ?
#
loop_
_entity_poly.entity_id
_entity_poly.type
_entity_poly.pdbx_seq_one_letter_code
_entity_poly.pdbx_strand_id
1 'polypeptide(L)'
;MVHSLELVFDPDTESAICRIWDQLASAGIPSQASASRPHVTLAVAEHIGAEVDQLLGPVSQRLLLDATISVSVLFGRAHVVFARLVVPTSDLLALHAEVHRLCF
;
A
#
# COMPACT_ATOMS: atom_id res chain seq x y z
N MET A 1 -0.49 15.43 13.19
CA MET A 1 0.37 14.65 12.27
C MET A 1 -0.52 13.56 11.73
N VAL A 2 -0.64 13.38 10.42
CA VAL A 2 -1.51 12.33 9.87
C VAL A 2 -0.85 10.98 10.12
N HIS A 3 -1.61 10.00 10.56
CA HIS A 3 -1.18 8.61 10.75
C HIS A 3 -1.66 7.77 9.58
N SER A 4 -0.83 6.82 9.12
CA SER A 4 -1.18 5.82 8.12
C SER A 4 -0.89 4.41 8.63
N LEU A 5 -1.69 3.45 8.17
CA LEU A 5 -1.42 2.03 8.25
C LEU A 5 -1.23 1.48 6.85
N GLU A 6 -0.12 0.76 6.64
CA GLU A 6 0.36 0.37 5.33
C GLU A 6 0.73 -1.11 5.33
N LEU A 7 0.37 -1.80 4.25
CA LEU A 7 0.91 -3.12 3.94
C LEU A 7 2.20 -2.97 3.15
N VAL A 8 3.19 -3.73 3.59
CA VAL A 8 4.50 -3.82 2.98
C VAL A 8 4.62 -5.12 2.19
N PHE A 9 5.16 -5.04 0.98
CA PHE A 9 5.46 -6.23 0.17
C PHE A 9 6.62 -7.04 0.75
N ASP A 10 6.72 -8.31 0.38
CA ASP A 10 7.93 -9.11 0.60
C ASP A 10 9.11 -8.56 -0.26
N PRO A 11 10.36 -8.96 0.04
CA PRO A 11 11.54 -8.43 -0.66
C PRO A 11 11.55 -8.68 -2.17
N ASP A 12 11.00 -9.79 -2.65
CA ASP A 12 11.02 -10.15 -4.07
C ASP A 12 10.00 -9.28 -4.84
N THR A 13 8.79 -9.15 -4.29
CA THR A 13 7.75 -8.28 -4.84
C THR A 13 8.16 -6.81 -4.80
N GLU A 14 8.76 -6.35 -3.70
CA GLU A 14 9.35 -5.01 -3.60
C GLU A 14 10.38 -4.77 -4.71
N SER A 15 11.34 -5.68 -4.87
CA SER A 15 12.38 -5.58 -5.89
C SER A 15 11.80 -5.59 -7.31
N ALA A 16 10.72 -6.31 -7.55
CA ALA A 16 10.02 -6.27 -8.84
C ALA A 16 9.37 -4.90 -9.11
N ILE A 17 8.73 -4.30 -8.10
CA ILE A 17 8.12 -2.96 -8.23
C ILE A 17 9.20 -1.89 -8.41
N CYS A 18 10.29 -1.94 -7.63
CA CYS A 18 11.39 -0.98 -7.75
C CYS A 18 12.04 -1.01 -9.14
N ARG A 19 12.18 -2.19 -9.76
CA ARG A 19 12.64 -2.29 -11.15
C ARG A 19 11.69 -1.61 -12.15
N ILE A 20 10.37 -1.68 -11.94
CA ILE A 20 9.40 -0.95 -12.78
C ILE A 20 9.60 0.56 -12.60
N TRP A 21 9.82 1.01 -11.36
CA TRP A 21 10.11 2.41 -11.06
C TRP A 21 11.40 2.90 -11.71
N ASP A 22 12.47 2.08 -11.72
CA ASP A 22 13.71 2.40 -12.43
C ASP A 22 13.50 2.49 -13.94
N GLN A 23 12.71 1.58 -14.52
CA GLN A 23 12.37 1.61 -15.94
C GLN A 23 11.62 2.89 -16.32
N LEU A 24 10.65 3.31 -15.51
CA LEU A 24 9.94 4.58 -15.71
C LEU A 24 10.92 5.77 -15.65
N ALA A 25 11.80 5.79 -14.63
CA ALA A 25 12.80 6.85 -14.47
C ALA A 25 13.75 6.92 -15.69
N SER A 26 14.21 5.76 -16.18
CA SER A 26 15.08 5.68 -17.36
C SER A 26 14.41 6.17 -18.64
N ALA A 27 13.09 6.10 -18.71
CA ALA A 27 12.27 6.61 -19.80
C ALA A 27 11.91 8.10 -19.65
N GLY A 28 12.46 8.79 -18.64
CA GLY A 28 12.19 10.20 -18.37
C GLY A 28 10.86 10.46 -17.66
N ILE A 29 10.21 9.42 -17.12
CA ILE A 29 8.96 9.54 -16.36
C ILE A 29 9.31 9.68 -14.86
N PRO A 30 8.82 10.71 -14.15
CA PRO A 30 9.04 10.86 -12.71
C PRO A 30 8.60 9.60 -11.94
N SER A 31 9.41 9.17 -10.98
CA SER A 31 9.29 7.88 -10.31
C SER A 31 9.75 7.93 -8.85
N GLN A 32 9.31 6.96 -8.04
CA GLN A 32 9.57 6.87 -6.60
C GLN A 32 10.78 5.97 -6.24
N ALA A 33 11.53 5.47 -7.23
CA ALA A 33 12.61 4.47 -7.10
C ALA A 33 13.59 4.66 -5.93
N SER A 34 13.83 5.89 -5.49
CA SER A 34 14.76 6.23 -4.41
C SER A 34 14.13 6.99 -3.23
N ALA A 35 12.85 7.32 -3.32
CA ALA A 35 12.19 8.24 -2.38
C ALA A 35 11.30 7.52 -1.36
N SER A 36 10.79 6.33 -1.69
CA SER A 36 9.89 5.60 -0.80
C SER A 36 9.93 4.10 -1.08
N ARG A 37 9.45 3.32 -0.12
CA ARG A 37 9.21 1.88 -0.28
C ARG A 37 7.81 1.65 -0.87
N PRO A 38 7.62 0.73 -1.83
CA PRO A 38 6.29 0.40 -2.32
C PRO A 38 5.44 -0.21 -1.19
N HIS A 39 4.20 0.27 -1.09
CA HIS A 39 3.25 -0.15 -0.06
C HIS A 39 1.82 -0.02 -0.58
N VAL A 40 0.88 -0.61 0.17
CA VAL A 40 -0.57 -0.43 -0.01
C VAL A 40 -1.13 0.23 1.23
N THR A 41 -1.65 1.44 1.09
CA THR A 41 -2.31 2.14 2.19
C THR A 41 -3.63 1.43 2.55
N LEU A 42 -3.78 1.05 3.82
CA LEU A 42 -5.04 0.48 4.35
C LEU A 42 -5.90 1.52 5.04
N ALA A 43 -5.30 2.43 5.81
CA ALA A 43 -6.02 3.47 6.52
C ALA A 43 -5.17 4.74 6.63
N VAL A 44 -5.83 5.89 6.63
CA VAL A 44 -5.23 7.21 6.85
C VAL A 44 -6.16 8.03 7.73
N ALA A 45 -5.62 8.67 8.77
CA ALA A 45 -6.39 9.46 9.72
C ALA A 45 -5.58 10.62 10.30
N GLU A 46 -6.25 11.65 10.82
CA GLU A 46 -5.57 12.67 11.63
C GLU A 46 -4.97 12.09 12.91
N HIS A 47 -5.57 11.03 13.45
CA HIS A 47 -5.09 10.31 14.62
C HIS A 47 -5.53 8.84 14.56
N ILE A 48 -4.62 7.95 14.97
CA ILE A 48 -4.88 6.54 15.26
C ILE A 48 -4.33 6.32 16.67
N GLY A 49 -5.16 5.81 17.57
CA GLY A 49 -4.81 5.60 18.98
C GLY A 49 -3.69 4.58 19.15
N ALA A 50 -2.81 4.78 20.13
CA ALA A 50 -1.68 3.88 20.36
C ALA A 50 -2.11 2.47 20.79
N GLU A 51 -3.31 2.32 21.35
CA GLU A 51 -3.92 1.04 21.69
C GLU A 51 -4.17 0.15 20.45
N VAL A 52 -4.27 0.75 19.27
CA VAL A 52 -4.50 0.03 18.00
C VAL A 52 -3.34 -0.91 17.69
N ASP A 53 -2.10 -0.57 18.06
CA ASP A 53 -0.94 -1.44 17.83
C ASP A 53 -1.12 -2.83 18.47
N GLN A 54 -1.64 -2.87 19.70
CA GLN A 54 -1.91 -4.14 20.38
C GLN A 54 -3.09 -4.89 19.73
N LEU A 55 -4.12 -4.16 19.31
CA LEU A 55 -5.30 -4.73 18.64
C LEU A 55 -4.97 -5.31 17.25
N LEU A 56 -3.96 -4.75 16.57
CA LEU A 56 -3.48 -5.25 15.28
C LEU A 56 -2.62 -6.52 15.40
N GLY A 57 -2.15 -6.88 16.59
CA GLY A 57 -1.34 -8.09 16.81
C GLY A 57 -1.97 -9.35 16.20
N PRO A 58 -3.21 -9.72 16.57
CA PRO A 58 -3.93 -10.85 15.95
C PRO A 58 -4.19 -10.68 14.45
N VAL A 59 -4.42 -9.44 13.99
CA VAL A 59 -4.64 -9.13 12.57
C VAL A 59 -3.39 -9.41 11.74
N SER A 60 -2.21 -9.09 12.28
CA SER A 60 -0.91 -9.33 11.64
C SER A 60 -0.62 -10.82 11.39
N GLN A 61 -1.21 -11.72 12.17
CA GLN A 61 -1.07 -13.17 11.99
C GLN A 61 -1.80 -13.70 10.75
N ARG A 62 -2.68 -12.89 10.14
CA ARG A 62 -3.40 -13.20 8.90
C ARG A 62 -2.63 -12.73 7.66
N LEU A 63 -1.47 -12.10 7.83
CA LEU A 63 -0.61 -11.65 6.73
C LEU A 63 0.06 -12.87 6.06
N LEU A 64 0.82 -12.62 4.99
CA LEU A 64 1.11 -13.56 3.88
C LEU A 64 -0.05 -13.68 2.87
N LEU A 65 -0.74 -12.56 2.64
CA LEU A 65 -1.75 -12.47 1.59
C LEU A 65 -1.08 -12.39 0.21
N ASP A 66 -1.56 -13.19 -0.72
CA ASP A 66 -1.17 -13.06 -2.12
C ASP A 66 -1.69 -11.73 -2.70
N ALA A 67 -0.78 -10.95 -3.29
CA ALA A 67 -1.10 -9.68 -3.94
C ALA A 67 -0.96 -9.81 -5.45
N THR A 68 -2.03 -9.49 -6.18
CA THR A 68 -1.97 -9.35 -7.65
C THR A 68 -1.87 -7.87 -8.01
N ILE A 69 -0.75 -7.47 -8.62
CA ILE A 69 -0.52 -6.12 -9.12
C ILE A 69 -1.02 -6.03 -10.57
N SER A 70 -2.18 -5.41 -10.74
CA SER A 70 -2.94 -5.31 -11.99
C SER A 70 -2.60 -4.04 -12.77
N VAL A 71 -3.54 -3.54 -13.57
CA VAL A 71 -3.39 -2.44 -14.52
C VAL A 71 -2.85 -1.16 -13.89
N SER A 72 -2.21 -0.36 -14.73
CA SER A 72 -1.79 0.99 -14.37
C SER A 72 -2.96 1.95 -14.45
N VAL A 73 -3.03 2.89 -13.51
CA VAL A 73 -4.08 3.89 -13.39
C VAL A 73 -3.47 5.28 -13.17
N LEU A 74 -4.20 6.30 -13.65
CA LEU A 74 -3.87 7.70 -13.42
C LEU A 74 -4.96 8.31 -12.53
N PHE A 75 -4.58 8.77 -11.35
CA PHE A 75 -5.48 9.48 -10.43
C PHE A 75 -5.21 10.97 -10.49
N GLY A 76 -6.25 11.79 -10.72
CA GLY A 76 -6.15 13.24 -10.69
C GLY A 76 -6.66 13.90 -11.98
N ARG A 77 -6.40 15.20 -12.11
CA ARG A 77 -6.81 16.00 -13.28
C ARG A 77 -5.62 16.77 -13.87
N ALA A 78 -5.23 17.88 -13.24
CA ALA A 78 -4.10 18.70 -13.68
C ALA A 78 -2.75 18.12 -13.20
N HIS A 79 -2.72 17.61 -11.98
CA HIS A 79 -1.62 16.80 -11.44
C HIS A 79 -2.14 15.38 -11.32
N VAL A 80 -1.43 14.43 -11.93
CA VAL A 80 -1.81 13.02 -11.94
C VAL A 80 -0.80 12.20 -11.17
N VAL A 81 -1.30 11.24 -10.40
CA VAL A 81 -0.53 10.19 -9.76
C VAL A 81 -0.65 8.95 -10.63
N PHE A 82 0.50 8.44 -11.08
CA PHE A 82 0.57 7.14 -11.75
C PHE A 82 0.72 6.05 -10.69
N ALA A 83 -0.25 5.14 -10.66
CA ALA A 83 -0.28 4.04 -9.69
C ALA A 83 -0.59 2.71 -10.37
N ARG A 84 -0.38 1.62 -9.63
CA ARG A 84 -0.75 0.26 -10.02
C ARG A 84 -1.87 -0.22 -9.12
N LEU A 85 -2.93 -0.78 -9.71
CA LEU A 85 -4.01 -1.35 -8.91
C LEU A 85 -3.57 -2.66 -8.26
N VAL A 86 -3.80 -2.80 -6.96
CA VAL A 86 -3.80 -4.11 -6.29
C VAL A 86 -5.21 -4.67 -6.39
N VAL A 87 -5.34 -5.92 -6.84
CA VAL A 87 -6.65 -6.57 -6.96
C VAL A 87 -7.28 -6.72 -5.57
N PRO A 88 -8.50 -6.21 -5.35
CA PRO A 88 -9.16 -6.29 -4.05
C PRO A 88 -9.76 -7.68 -3.84
N THR A 89 -8.92 -8.65 -3.48
CA THR A 89 -9.36 -9.99 -3.13
C THR A 89 -10.25 -9.96 -1.87
N SER A 90 -11.09 -10.98 -1.69
CA SER A 90 -11.94 -11.08 -0.51
C SER A 90 -11.14 -11.03 0.80
N ASP A 91 -9.96 -11.66 0.83
CA ASP A 91 -9.10 -11.65 2.02
C ASP A 91 -8.52 -10.28 2.31
N LEU A 92 -8.09 -9.54 1.28
CA LEU A 92 -7.60 -8.16 1.43
C LEU A 92 -8.72 -7.23 1.90
N LEU A 93 -9.94 -7.38 1.36
CA LEU A 93 -11.10 -6.59 1.78
C LEU A 93 -11.52 -6.91 3.22
N ALA A 94 -11.48 -8.19 3.62
CA ALA A 94 -11.76 -8.60 4.98
C ALA A 94 -10.70 -8.12 5.98
N LEU A 95 -9.43 -8.09 5.58
CA LEU A 95 -8.35 -7.47 6.35
C LEU A 95 -8.60 -5.97 6.52
N HIS A 96 -8.87 -5.27 5.42
CA HIS A 96 -9.14 -3.83 5.43
C HIS A 96 -10.33 -3.47 6.32
N ALA A 97 -11.44 -4.21 6.22
CA ALA A 97 -12.62 -3.97 7.04
C ALA A 97 -12.33 -4.13 8.55
N GLU A 98 -11.52 -5.12 8.92
CA GLU A 98 -11.14 -5.33 10.32
C GLU A 98 -10.20 -4.23 10.82
N VAL A 99 -9.18 -3.85 10.03
CA VAL A 99 -8.30 -2.72 10.36
C VAL A 99 -9.11 -1.44 10.54
N HIS A 100 -10.04 -1.16 9.63
CA HIS A 100 -10.90 0.02 9.71
C HIS A 100 -11.72 0.02 11.01
N ARG A 101 -12.32 -1.11 11.41
CA ARG A 101 -13.10 -1.26 12.65
C ARG A 101 -12.27 -1.06 13.92
N LEU A 102 -10.97 -1.37 13.87
CA LEU A 102 -10.06 -1.18 15.00
C LEU A 102 -9.53 0.25 15.10
N CYS A 103 -9.47 0.97 13.98
CA CYS A 103 -8.94 2.34 13.93
C CYS A 103 -10.00 3.43 14.12
N PHE A 104 -11.26 3.15 13.77
CA PHE A 104 -12.37 4.11 13.70
C PHE A 104 -13.66 3.52 14.28
#